data_AF-A0A1J6IVR8-F1
#
_entry.id   AF-A0A1J6IVR8-F1
#
_cell.length_a   1.000
_cell.length_b   1.000
_cell.length_c   1.000
_cell.angle_alpha   90.00
_cell.angle_beta   90.00
_cell.angle_gamma   90.00
#
_symmetry.space_group_name_H-M   'P 1'
#
loop_
_entity.id
_entity.type
_entity.pdbx_description
1 polymer ?
#
loop_
_entity_poly.entity_id
_entity_poly.type
_entity_poly.pdbx_seq_one_letter_code
_entity_poly.pdbx_strand_id
1 'polypeptide(L)'
;MSQSSKEKDPAWSYGERVNEKNTNVVCKFCNKITTGGIYRFKYHLIGGDRNVTSCPKCPPEVREEIKNFVEKKKEQKNQMVHQPMVTNLDDDDDDYIEELSLPTKRGRDGSSHGSSTKGPIDCYFSKKPGAKGGGKDVQKIAKDILRDRAVRAFARWVYDAGLPFNCVNYDTFGDFIEVVGQYGPGMKPPTYHEIRGPYLNKEVDET
;
A
#
# COMPACT_ATOMS: atom_id res chain seq x y z
N MET A 1 -27.47 -10.66 -12.33
CA MET A 1 -27.07 -9.26 -12.07
C MET A 1 -27.04 -9.06 -10.57
N SER A 2 -25.86 -9.00 -9.95
CA SER A 2 -25.74 -8.66 -8.52
C SER A 2 -25.28 -7.22 -8.43
N GLN A 3 -26.21 -6.31 -8.14
CA GLN A 3 -25.88 -4.94 -7.79
C GLN A 3 -25.23 -4.98 -6.40
N SER A 4 -23.90 -4.94 -6.34
CA SER A 4 -23.18 -4.65 -5.10
C SER A 4 -23.46 -3.20 -4.74
N SER A 5 -24.51 -2.97 -3.96
CA SER A 5 -24.78 -1.68 -3.34
C SER A 5 -23.58 -1.34 -2.46
N LYS A 6 -22.76 -0.37 -2.90
CA LYS A 6 -21.65 0.19 -2.10
C LYS A 6 -22.24 0.63 -0.76
N GLU A 7 -21.95 -0.12 0.30
CA GLU A 7 -22.45 0.15 1.64
C GLU A 7 -21.97 1.55 2.05
N LYS A 8 -22.91 2.46 2.34
CA LYS A 8 -22.60 3.84 2.71
C LYS A 8 -21.82 3.83 4.02
N ASP A 9 -20.78 4.66 4.08
CA ASP A 9 -19.89 4.71 5.25
C ASP A 9 -20.66 5.08 6.52
N PRO A 10 -20.65 4.23 7.57
CA PRO A 10 -21.40 4.48 8.79
C PRO A 10 -20.92 5.73 9.53
N ALA A 11 -19.70 6.21 9.28
CA ALA A 11 -19.20 7.43 9.90
C ALA A 11 -20.03 8.68 9.55
N TRP A 12 -20.73 8.70 8.41
CA TRP A 12 -21.59 9.82 8.02
C TRP A 12 -22.85 9.97 8.89
N SER A 13 -23.25 8.95 9.65
CA SER A 13 -24.36 9.12 10.61
C SER A 13 -23.95 10.05 11.77
N TYR A 14 -22.66 10.10 12.09
CA TYR A 14 -22.09 10.79 13.25
C TYR A 14 -21.38 12.11 12.93
N GLY A 15 -21.22 12.44 11.65
CA GLY A 15 -20.58 13.66 11.19
C GLY A 15 -21.31 14.28 10.00
N GLU A 16 -21.17 15.60 9.85
CA GLU A 16 -21.78 16.34 8.74
C GLU A 16 -20.71 17.15 8.00
N ARG A 17 -20.84 17.22 6.68
CA ARG A 17 -19.91 17.97 5.84
C ARG A 17 -20.19 19.46 5.97
N VAL A 18 -19.15 20.24 6.27
CA VAL A 18 -19.32 21.67 6.57
C VAL A 18 -19.57 22.48 5.30
N ASN A 19 -18.90 22.15 4.20
CA ASN A 19 -19.12 22.79 2.90
C ASN A 19 -18.93 21.78 1.77
N GLU A 20 -19.55 22.04 0.62
CA GLU A 20 -19.34 21.21 -0.58
C GLU A 20 -17.94 21.39 -1.19
N LYS A 21 -17.31 22.56 -0.96
CA LYS A 21 -16.00 22.93 -1.49
C LYS A 21 -14.82 22.39 -0.69
N ASN A 22 -15.04 21.90 0.54
CA ASN A 22 -13.97 21.36 1.38
C ASN A 22 -14.36 20.00 1.97
N THR A 23 -13.36 19.18 2.24
CA THR A 23 -13.54 17.84 2.82
C THR A 23 -13.67 17.89 4.34
N ASN A 24 -14.07 19.04 4.92
CA ASN A 24 -14.15 19.20 6.37
C ASN A 24 -15.43 18.57 6.93
N VAL A 25 -15.30 17.87 8.06
CA VAL A 25 -16.41 17.18 8.73
C VAL A 25 -16.56 17.68 10.16
N VAL A 26 -17.77 18.10 10.55
CA VAL A 26 -18.13 18.45 11.92
C VAL A 26 -18.59 17.21 12.67
N CYS A 27 -17.99 16.98 13.83
CA CYS A 27 -18.40 15.92 14.75
C CYS A 27 -19.70 16.29 15.48
N LYS A 28 -20.74 15.46 15.42
CA LYS A 28 -22.00 15.69 16.17
C LYS A 28 -21.84 15.57 17.70
N PHE A 29 -20.79 14.88 18.18
CA PHE A 29 -20.58 14.67 19.62
C PHE A 29 -19.82 15.82 20.29
N CYS A 30 -18.76 16.33 19.65
CA CYS A 30 -17.90 17.36 20.24
C CYS A 30 -17.90 18.69 19.47
N ASN A 31 -18.66 18.80 18.38
CA ASN A 31 -18.74 19.96 17.48
C ASN A 31 -17.39 20.41 16.91
N LYS A 32 -16.36 19.57 17.01
CA LYS A 32 -15.05 19.84 16.44
C LYS A 32 -15.10 19.65 14.92
N ILE A 33 -14.54 20.61 14.20
CA ILE A 33 -14.28 20.50 12.77
C ILE A 33 -12.99 19.71 12.58
N THR A 34 -13.07 18.60 11.86
CA THR A 34 -11.92 17.82 11.43
C THR A 34 -11.56 18.20 10.00
N THR A 35 -10.29 18.54 9.78
CA THR A 35 -9.74 18.87 8.46
C THR A 35 -9.05 17.63 7.88
N GLY A 36 -9.39 17.27 6.63
CA GLY A 36 -8.85 16.11 5.93
C GLY A 36 -9.81 14.92 5.83
N GLY A 37 -11.09 15.20 5.53
CA GLY A 37 -12.01 14.19 5.04
C GLY A 37 -12.63 13.29 6.10
N ILE A 38 -13.46 12.38 5.59
CA ILE A 38 -14.11 11.34 6.39
C ILE A 38 -13.08 10.40 7.03
N TYR A 39 -11.90 10.25 6.42
CA TYR A 39 -10.79 9.47 6.96
C TYR A 39 -10.40 9.96 8.35
N ARG A 40 -9.92 11.21 8.47
CA ARG A 40 -9.53 11.77 9.77
C ARG A 40 -10.71 11.85 10.74
N PHE A 41 -11.93 12.02 10.24
CA PHE A 41 -13.12 11.98 11.08
C PHE A 41 -13.33 10.62 11.77
N LYS A 42 -13.11 9.50 11.08
CA LYS A 42 -13.18 8.16 11.70
C LYS A 42 -12.18 7.99 12.83
N TYR A 43 -10.94 8.42 12.63
CA TYR A 43 -9.90 8.33 13.66
C TYR A 43 -10.12 9.33 14.81
N HIS A 44 -10.79 10.44 14.56
CA HIS A 44 -11.29 11.31 15.62
C HIS A 44 -12.33 10.58 16.49
N LEU A 45 -13.23 9.77 15.91
CA LEU A 45 -14.20 8.98 16.67
C LEU A 45 -13.53 7.83 17.44
N ILE A 46 -12.77 6.97 16.75
CA ILE A 46 -12.12 5.79 17.35
C ILE A 46 -11.09 6.22 18.41
N GLY A 47 -10.27 7.22 18.09
CA GLY A 47 -9.08 7.59 18.87
C GLY A 47 -7.88 6.68 18.60
N GLY A 48 -6.70 7.07 19.08
CA GLY A 48 -5.46 6.27 18.98
C GLY A 48 -4.45 6.76 17.94
N ASP A 49 -4.83 7.68 17.06
CA ASP A 49 -3.91 8.30 16.11
C ASP A 49 -3.11 9.43 16.74
N ARG A 50 -1.80 9.50 16.41
CA ARG A 50 -0.90 10.56 16.89
C ARG A 50 -1.24 11.93 16.31
N ASN A 51 -1.83 11.94 15.11
CA ASN A 51 -2.05 13.16 14.30
C ASN A 51 -3.50 13.62 14.29
N VAL A 52 -4.40 12.91 14.98
CA VAL A 52 -5.82 13.24 15.05
C VAL A 52 -6.24 13.28 16.51
N THR A 53 -6.73 14.43 16.95
CA THR A 53 -7.29 14.56 18.30
C THR A 53 -8.49 13.64 18.44
N SER A 54 -8.56 12.83 19.48
CA SER A 54 -9.72 11.99 19.76
C SER A 54 -10.92 12.81 20.25
N CYS A 55 -12.12 12.35 19.95
CA CYS A 55 -13.36 12.93 20.45
C CYS A 55 -13.50 12.60 21.94
N PRO A 56 -13.68 13.58 22.85
CA PRO A 56 -13.88 13.30 24.28
C PRO A 56 -15.31 12.84 24.60
N LYS A 57 -16.28 13.17 23.75
CA LYS A 57 -17.73 12.95 23.98
C LYS A 57 -18.31 11.78 23.18
N CYS A 58 -17.50 11.06 22.40
CA CYS A 58 -17.98 9.95 21.59
C CYS A 58 -18.30 8.73 22.50
N PRO A 59 -19.55 8.21 22.47
CA PRO A 59 -19.94 7.01 23.20
C PRO A 59 -19.08 5.79 22.80
N PRO A 60 -18.79 4.85 23.73
CA PRO A 60 -17.95 3.70 23.45
C PRO A 60 -18.53 2.78 22.35
N GLU A 61 -19.84 2.62 22.32
CA GLU A 61 -20.56 1.82 21.31
C GLU A 61 -20.27 2.31 19.88
N VAL A 62 -20.35 3.63 19.67
CA VAL A 62 -20.06 4.25 18.37
C VAL A 62 -18.60 4.09 17.98
N ARG A 63 -17.67 4.12 18.94
CA ARG A 63 -16.24 3.91 18.65
C ARG A 63 -15.98 2.51 18.14
N GLU A 64 -16.60 1.52 18.76
CA GLU A 64 -16.43 0.11 18.41
C GLU A 64 -17.05 -0.18 17.04
N GLU A 65 -18.25 0.36 16.74
CA GLU A 65 -18.89 0.23 15.43
C GLU A 65 -17.98 0.75 14.30
N ILE A 66 -17.46 1.98 14.44
CA ILE A 66 -16.60 2.60 13.42
C ILE A 66 -15.25 1.88 13.34
N LYS A 67 -14.70 1.40 14.46
CA LYS A 67 -13.46 0.62 14.49
C LYS A 67 -13.64 -0.70 13.73
N ASN A 68 -14.70 -1.44 14.00
CA ASN A 68 -15.01 -2.70 13.32
C ASN A 68 -15.22 -2.49 11.82
N PHE A 69 -15.86 -1.39 11.41
CA PHE A 69 -16.00 -1.05 10.00
C PHE A 69 -14.65 -0.76 9.32
N VAL A 70 -13.77 0.01 9.96
CA VAL A 70 -12.42 0.30 9.45
C VAL A 70 -11.57 -0.96 9.36
N GLU A 71 -11.61 -1.82 10.37
CA GLU A 71 -10.89 -3.10 10.39
C GLU A 71 -11.43 -4.06 9.32
N LYS A 72 -12.75 -4.23 9.22
CA LYS A 72 -13.39 -5.06 8.17
C LYS A 72 -13.04 -4.57 6.77
N LYS A 73 -13.05 -3.25 6.53
CA LYS A 73 -12.65 -2.68 5.23
C LYS A 73 -11.16 -2.86 4.96
N LYS A 74 -10.32 -2.78 6.00
CA LYS A 74 -8.87 -3.08 5.91
C LYS A 74 -8.62 -4.55 5.58
N GLU A 75 -9.36 -5.47 6.21
CA GLU A 75 -9.29 -6.91 5.93
C GLU A 75 -9.77 -7.24 4.52
N GLN A 76 -10.89 -6.64 4.07
CA GLN A 76 -11.36 -6.77 2.69
C GLN A 76 -10.31 -6.26 1.70
N LYS A 77 -9.69 -5.10 1.97
CA LYS A 77 -8.61 -4.58 1.13
C LYS A 77 -7.39 -5.51 1.15
N ASN A 78 -7.03 -6.06 2.30
CA ASN A 78 -5.89 -6.98 2.44
C ASN A 78 -6.16 -8.33 1.74
N GLN A 79 -7.40 -8.79 1.71
CA GLN A 79 -7.84 -9.93 0.89
C GLN A 79 -7.84 -9.59 -0.61
N MET A 80 -8.09 -8.34 -0.99
CA MET A 80 -8.00 -7.83 -2.37
C MET A 80 -6.58 -7.47 -2.83
N VAL A 81 -5.55 -7.49 -1.97
CA VAL A 81 -4.12 -7.44 -2.38
C VAL A 81 -3.73 -8.65 -3.25
N HIS A 82 -4.65 -9.62 -3.39
CA HIS A 82 -4.56 -10.77 -4.30
C HIS A 82 -5.17 -10.56 -5.70
N GLN A 83 -5.55 -9.34 -6.10
CA GLN A 83 -6.01 -8.99 -7.45
C GLN A 83 -5.30 -7.73 -7.97
N PRO A 84 -4.84 -7.69 -9.23
CA PRO A 84 -4.16 -6.52 -9.77
C PRO A 84 -5.15 -5.36 -9.90
N MET A 85 -4.69 -4.18 -9.52
CA MET A 85 -5.42 -2.92 -9.65
C MET A 85 -5.37 -2.50 -11.12
N VAL A 86 -6.48 -2.63 -11.85
CA VAL A 86 -6.71 -1.82 -13.05
C VAL A 86 -7.28 -0.49 -12.59
N THR A 87 -6.50 0.57 -12.76
CA THR A 87 -6.94 1.94 -12.49
C THR A 87 -8.00 2.33 -13.51
N ASN A 88 -9.26 2.34 -13.11
CA ASN A 88 -10.21 3.29 -13.71
C ASN A 88 -9.87 4.63 -13.07
N LEU A 89 -9.23 5.49 -13.87
CA LEU A 89 -9.16 6.92 -13.60
C LEU A 89 -10.59 7.44 -13.76
N ASP A 90 -11.28 7.66 -12.64
CA ASP A 90 -12.21 8.76 -12.40
C ASP A 90 -12.79 8.62 -10.96
N ASP A 91 -12.93 9.78 -10.30
CA ASP A 91 -13.46 10.06 -8.95
C ASP A 91 -12.52 9.96 -7.72
N ASP A 92 -11.97 11.13 -7.41
CA ASP A 92 -11.74 11.80 -6.11
C ASP A 92 -11.47 11.01 -4.81
N ASP A 93 -10.40 11.48 -4.16
CA ASP A 93 -10.09 11.44 -2.72
C ASP A 93 -9.84 10.06 -2.05
N ASP A 94 -8.56 9.67 -1.97
CA ASP A 94 -7.96 9.16 -0.72
C ASP A 94 -6.41 9.06 -0.90
N ASP A 95 -5.73 10.20 -0.74
CA ASP A 95 -4.26 10.23 -0.53
C ASP A 95 -3.94 9.64 0.85
N TYR A 96 -3.74 8.32 0.91
CA TYR A 96 -3.19 7.65 2.09
C TYR A 96 -1.66 7.76 2.09
N ILE A 97 -1.13 8.79 2.77
CA ILE A 97 0.28 8.84 3.17
C ILE A 97 0.46 8.02 4.44
N GLU A 98 1.21 6.92 4.34
CA GLU A 98 1.63 6.11 5.48
C GLU A 98 2.75 6.84 6.24
N GLU A 99 2.41 7.42 7.38
CA GLU A 99 3.33 8.22 8.19
C GLU A 99 4.28 7.33 9.02
N LEU A 100 5.48 7.10 8.49
CA LEU A 100 6.61 6.54 9.23
C LEU A 100 7.07 7.56 10.29
N SER A 101 6.71 7.32 11.54
CA SER A 101 7.15 8.11 12.69
C SER A 101 8.67 8.04 12.89
N LEU A 102 9.38 9.15 12.63
CA LEU A 102 10.77 9.37 13.05
C LEU A 102 10.81 10.22 14.33
N PRO A 103 11.46 9.79 15.42
CA PRO A 103 11.66 10.62 16.60
C PRO A 103 12.71 11.71 16.32
N THR A 104 12.29 12.97 16.43
CA THR A 104 13.17 14.14 16.47
C THR A 104 13.76 14.29 17.88
N LYS A 105 15.09 14.45 18.00
CA LYS A 105 15.68 15.26 19.08
C LYS A 105 16.80 16.13 18.53
N ARG A 106 16.60 17.45 18.62
CA ARG A 106 17.63 18.49 18.46
C ARG A 106 18.48 18.56 19.73
N GLY A 107 19.79 18.74 19.55
CA GLY A 107 20.74 19.08 20.61
C GLY A 107 22.09 19.50 20.01
N ARG A 108 22.33 20.81 20.00
CA ARG A 108 23.63 21.53 19.98
C ARG A 108 24.61 20.94 21.02
N ASP A 109 25.93 21.04 21.03
CA ASP A 109 27.03 21.77 20.37
C ASP A 109 28.30 20.89 20.52
N GLY A 110 29.40 21.18 19.80
CA GLY A 110 30.75 20.92 20.32
C GLY A 110 31.66 19.97 19.52
N SER A 111 32.79 20.52 19.09
CA SER A 111 33.90 19.84 18.43
C SER A 111 34.64 18.81 19.31
N SER A 112 35.32 17.90 18.59
CA SER A 112 36.61 17.28 18.90
C SER A 112 36.69 15.95 19.69
N HIS A 113 37.47 15.06 19.06
CA HIS A 113 38.26 13.95 19.57
C HIS A 113 37.59 12.62 19.95
N GLY A 114 38.12 11.57 19.33
CA GLY A 114 37.62 10.22 19.36
C GLY A 114 37.79 9.53 20.70
N SER A 115 36.80 8.72 21.03
CA SER A 115 36.96 7.48 21.76
C SER A 115 35.71 6.65 21.51
N SER A 116 35.88 5.40 21.10
CA SER A 116 34.82 4.45 20.79
C SER A 116 33.93 4.22 22.01
N THR A 117 32.85 4.99 22.15
CA THR A 117 31.78 4.70 23.10
C THR A 117 30.64 4.00 22.36
N LYS A 118 30.57 2.69 22.58
CA LYS A 118 29.47 1.84 22.14
C LYS A 118 28.16 2.39 22.70
N GLY A 119 27.24 2.78 21.83
CA GLY A 119 25.94 3.32 22.24
C GLY A 119 25.05 2.27 22.89
N PRO A 120 23.96 2.66 23.58
CA PRO A 120 23.02 1.75 24.25
C PRO A 120 22.38 0.68 23.34
N ILE A 121 22.48 0.87 22.03
CA ILE A 121 21.97 -0.06 21.01
C ILE A 121 22.94 -1.23 20.74
N ASP A 122 24.23 -1.05 21.00
CA ASP A 122 25.29 -2.03 20.70
C ASP A 122 25.39 -3.14 21.78
N CYS A 123 24.70 -2.98 22.91
CA CYS A 123 24.51 -4.05 23.91
C CYS A 123 23.52 -5.13 23.45
N TYR A 124 22.55 -4.77 22.59
CA TYR A 124 21.52 -5.69 22.11
C TYR A 124 21.94 -6.46 20.85
N PHE A 125 22.97 -5.99 20.14
CA PHE A 125 23.56 -6.67 18.99
C PHE A 125 25.00 -7.07 19.28
N SER A 126 25.18 -8.05 20.17
CA SER A 126 26.47 -8.71 20.33
C SER A 126 26.83 -9.46 19.04
N LYS A 127 27.71 -8.87 18.23
CA LYS A 127 28.28 -9.49 17.04
C LYS A 127 29.09 -10.72 17.47
N LYS A 128 28.48 -11.91 17.43
CA LYS A 128 29.22 -13.18 17.60
C LYS A 128 30.28 -13.25 16.49
N PRO A 129 31.57 -13.42 16.80
CA PRO A 129 32.55 -13.76 15.78
C PRO A 129 32.33 -15.24 15.44
N GLY A 130 31.74 -15.53 14.28
CA GLY A 130 31.72 -16.91 13.76
C GLY A 130 30.49 -17.40 12.98
N ALA A 131 29.46 -16.60 12.72
CA ALA A 131 28.28 -17.09 11.97
C ALA A 131 28.23 -16.59 10.51
N LYS A 132 29.07 -17.15 9.64
CA LYS A 132 28.82 -17.14 8.20
C LYS A 132 27.75 -18.20 7.90
N GLY A 133 26.46 -17.87 7.97
CA GLY A 133 25.42 -18.88 7.69
C GLY A 133 24.00 -18.38 7.44
N GLY A 134 23.48 -17.38 8.15
CA GLY A 134 22.03 -17.12 8.16
C GLY A 134 21.45 -16.24 7.05
N GLY A 135 22.28 -15.55 6.25
CA GLY A 135 21.79 -14.57 5.27
C GLY A 135 21.28 -15.17 3.95
N LYS A 136 21.78 -16.33 3.56
CA LYS A 136 21.46 -16.96 2.26
C LYS A 136 20.05 -17.55 2.25
N ASP A 137 19.64 -18.15 3.35
CA ASP A 137 18.34 -18.82 3.46
C ASP A 137 17.19 -17.81 3.46
N VAL A 138 17.34 -16.69 4.17
CA VAL A 138 16.32 -15.62 4.20
C VAL A 138 16.14 -14.97 2.83
N GLN A 139 17.22 -14.70 2.10
CA GLN A 139 17.16 -14.13 0.75
C GLN A 139 16.53 -15.09 -0.25
N LYS A 140 16.84 -16.39 -0.15
CA LYS A 140 16.22 -17.43 -0.97
C LYS A 140 14.72 -17.50 -0.71
N ILE A 141 14.30 -17.54 0.55
CA ILE A 141 12.89 -17.55 0.94
C ILE A 141 12.15 -16.34 0.38
N ALA A 142 12.72 -15.13 0.48
CA ALA A 142 12.10 -13.93 -0.06
C ALA A 142 11.93 -13.99 -1.60
N LYS A 143 12.95 -14.50 -2.32
CA LYS A 143 12.88 -14.69 -3.78
C LYS A 143 11.84 -15.75 -4.16
N ASP A 144 11.76 -16.85 -3.40
CA ASP A 144 10.81 -17.93 -3.65
C ASP A 144 9.36 -17.44 -3.45
N ILE A 145 9.09 -16.63 -2.42
CA ILE A 145 7.77 -16.01 -2.18
C ILE A 145 7.40 -15.06 -3.32
N LEU A 146 8.34 -14.21 -3.76
CA LEU A 146 8.08 -13.27 -4.85
C LEU A 146 7.86 -14.00 -6.17
N ARG A 147 8.62 -15.07 -6.43
CA ARG A 147 8.46 -15.94 -7.59
C ARG A 147 7.09 -16.61 -7.60
N ASP A 148 6.66 -17.20 -6.48
CA ASP A 148 5.34 -17.82 -6.36
C ASP A 148 4.22 -16.83 -6.71
N ARG A 149 4.29 -15.62 -6.15
CA ARG A 149 3.32 -14.55 -6.42
C ARG A 149 3.31 -14.15 -7.90
N ALA A 150 4.48 -13.98 -8.52
CA ALA A 150 4.60 -13.60 -9.92
C ALA A 150 4.05 -14.69 -10.86
N VAL A 151 4.46 -15.95 -10.64
CA VAL A 151 4.01 -17.10 -11.45
C VAL A 151 2.50 -17.29 -11.33
N ARG A 152 1.93 -17.14 -10.13
CA ARG A 152 0.48 -17.23 -9.92
C ARG A 152 -0.29 -16.12 -10.63
N ALA A 153 0.22 -14.89 -10.62
CA ALA A 153 -0.39 -13.77 -11.34
C ALA A 153 -0.34 -14.01 -12.86
N PHE A 154 0.80 -14.46 -13.38
CA PHE A 154 0.97 -14.81 -14.78
C PHE A 154 0.03 -15.95 -15.21
N ALA A 155 -0.05 -17.02 -14.44
CA ALA A 155 -0.93 -18.16 -14.73
C ALA A 155 -2.40 -17.75 -14.79
N ARG A 156 -2.84 -16.87 -13.87
CA ARG A 156 -4.20 -16.30 -13.92
C ARG A 156 -4.41 -15.48 -15.19
N TRP A 157 -3.47 -14.61 -15.54
CA TRP A 157 -3.60 -13.79 -16.75
C TRP A 157 -3.62 -14.63 -18.04
N VAL A 158 -2.77 -15.65 -18.15
CA VAL A 158 -2.77 -16.61 -19.28
C VAL A 158 -4.11 -17.33 -19.40
N TYR A 159 -4.69 -17.77 -18.28
CA TYR A 159 -6.00 -18.39 -18.24
C TYR A 159 -7.11 -17.42 -18.69
N ASP A 160 -7.11 -16.20 -18.16
CA ASP A 160 -8.13 -15.18 -18.48
C ASP A 160 -8.03 -14.71 -19.94
N ALA A 161 -6.81 -14.59 -20.49
CA ALA A 161 -6.55 -14.17 -21.86
C ALA A 161 -6.69 -15.32 -22.89
N GLY A 162 -6.83 -16.57 -22.44
CA GLY A 162 -6.93 -17.74 -23.31
C GLY A 162 -5.65 -18.06 -24.07
N LEU A 163 -4.47 -17.78 -23.50
CA LEU A 163 -3.19 -18.03 -24.14
C LEU A 163 -2.77 -19.50 -24.01
N PRO A 164 -2.17 -20.11 -25.06
CA PRO A 164 -1.59 -21.44 -24.96
C PRO A 164 -0.45 -21.48 -23.91
N PHE A 165 -0.41 -22.50 -23.07
CA PHE A 165 0.64 -22.65 -22.05
C PHE A 165 2.05 -22.73 -22.64
N ASN A 166 2.17 -23.15 -23.90
CA ASN A 166 3.45 -23.19 -24.60
C ASN A 166 4.08 -21.80 -24.81
N CYS A 167 3.36 -20.70 -24.55
CA CYS A 167 3.89 -19.34 -24.71
C CYS A 167 5.15 -19.07 -23.87
N VAL A 168 5.34 -19.77 -22.75
CA VAL A 168 6.53 -19.61 -21.89
C VAL A 168 7.80 -20.23 -22.48
N ASN A 169 7.68 -21.06 -23.53
CA ASN A 169 8.80 -21.73 -24.18
C ASN A 169 9.35 -20.96 -25.38
N TYR A 170 8.74 -19.83 -25.75
CA TYR A 170 9.32 -18.97 -26.77
C TYR A 170 10.53 -18.22 -26.21
N ASP A 171 11.60 -18.13 -26.99
CA ASP A 171 12.86 -17.48 -26.58
C ASP A 171 12.63 -16.01 -26.15
N THR A 172 11.70 -15.32 -26.82
CA THR A 172 11.31 -13.94 -26.53
C THR A 172 10.66 -13.75 -25.15
N PHE A 173 10.14 -14.81 -24.52
CA PHE A 173 9.53 -14.71 -23.19
C PHE A 173 10.56 -14.40 -22.11
N GLY A 174 11.77 -14.96 -22.22
CA GLY A 174 12.87 -14.67 -21.29
C GLY A 174 13.27 -13.20 -21.35
N ASP A 175 13.45 -12.69 -22.58
CA ASP A 175 13.82 -11.30 -22.84
C ASP A 175 12.75 -10.33 -22.31
N PHE A 176 11.47 -10.64 -22.53
CA PHE A 176 10.36 -9.84 -21.99
C PHE A 176 10.42 -9.74 -20.46
N ILE A 177 10.62 -10.86 -19.75
CA ILE A 177 10.70 -10.86 -18.29
C ILE A 177 11.93 -10.09 -17.80
N GLU A 178 13.06 -10.19 -18.49
CA GLU A 178 14.27 -9.45 -18.17
C GLU A 178 14.04 -7.93 -18.27
N VAL A 179 13.49 -7.46 -19.39
CA VAL A 179 13.28 -6.01 -19.62
C VAL A 179 12.27 -5.44 -18.63
N VAL A 180 11.21 -6.19 -18.32
CA VAL A 180 10.24 -5.80 -17.25
C VAL A 180 10.92 -5.77 -15.88
N GLY A 181 11.80 -6.74 -15.59
CA GLY A 181 12.57 -6.80 -14.36
C GLY A 181 13.56 -5.63 -14.20
N GLN A 182 14.20 -5.21 -15.30
CA GLN A 182 15.11 -4.06 -15.34
C GLN A 182 14.39 -2.72 -15.12
N TYR A 183 13.17 -2.56 -15.64
CA TYR A 183 12.36 -1.38 -15.35
C TYR A 183 12.04 -1.29 -13.85
N GLY A 184 11.64 -2.41 -13.25
CA GLY A 184 11.36 -2.52 -11.82
C GLY A 184 9.94 -2.09 -11.40
N PRO A 185 9.70 -1.88 -10.09
CA PRO A 185 8.37 -1.55 -9.57
C PRO A 185 7.82 -0.24 -10.14
N GLY A 186 6.53 -0.22 -10.48
CA GLY A 186 5.84 0.97 -11.00
C GLY A 186 5.73 1.05 -12.52
N MET A 187 6.16 0.01 -13.26
CA MET A 187 5.84 -0.12 -14.67
C MET A 187 4.32 -0.15 -14.85
N LYS A 188 3.79 0.74 -15.68
CA LYS A 188 2.39 0.67 -16.08
C LYS A 188 2.22 -0.43 -17.13
N PRO A 189 1.17 -1.26 -17.05
CA PRO A 189 0.87 -2.21 -18.11
C PRO A 189 0.72 -1.49 -19.46
N PRO A 190 1.19 -2.10 -20.57
CA PRO A 190 0.95 -1.56 -21.90
C PRO A 190 -0.54 -1.40 -22.20
N THR A 191 -0.89 -0.34 -22.90
CA THR A 191 -2.25 -0.11 -23.39
C THR A 191 -2.53 -0.89 -24.68
N TYR A 192 -3.81 -1.12 -24.97
CA TYR A 192 -4.24 -1.75 -26.22
C TYR A 192 -3.68 -1.04 -27.47
N HIS A 193 -3.64 0.30 -27.45
CA HIS A 193 -3.17 1.09 -28.60
C HIS A 193 -1.67 1.03 -28.80
N GLU A 194 -0.90 0.98 -27.71
CA GLU A 194 0.55 0.80 -27.78
C GLU A 194 0.89 -0.53 -28.45
N ILE A 195 0.26 -1.63 -28.00
CA ILE A 195 0.54 -2.96 -28.54
C ILE A 195 0.05 -3.10 -29.99
N ARG A 196 -1.22 -2.76 -30.28
CA ARG A 196 -1.81 -2.97 -31.61
C ARG A 196 -1.11 -2.18 -32.73
N GLY A 197 -0.59 -1.00 -32.42
CA GLY A 197 -0.06 -0.09 -33.43
C GLY A 197 1.46 -0.15 -33.51
N PRO A 198 2.15 0.81 -32.88
CA PRO A 198 3.55 1.07 -33.14
C PRO A 198 4.49 -0.06 -32.72
N TYR A 199 4.22 -0.79 -31.62
CA TYR A 199 5.16 -1.80 -31.14
C TYR A 199 5.08 -3.10 -31.95
N LEU A 200 3.87 -3.59 -32.26
CA LEU A 200 3.76 -4.79 -33.09
C LEU A 200 4.27 -4.57 -34.51
N ASN A 201 4.07 -3.38 -35.09
CA ASN A 201 4.60 -3.06 -36.41
C ASN A 201 6.13 -3.07 -36.44
N LYS A 202 6.79 -2.56 -35.39
CA LYS A 202 8.26 -2.59 -35.30
C LYS A 202 8.81 -4.01 -35.29
N GLU A 203 8.20 -4.91 -34.53
CA GLU A 203 8.63 -6.32 -34.52
C GLU A 203 8.49 -6.98 -35.91
N VAL A 204 7.46 -6.60 -36.68
CA VAL A 204 7.31 -7.09 -38.07
C VAL A 204 8.38 -6.52 -39.00
N ASP A 205 8.74 -5.25 -38.84
CA ASP A 205 9.77 -4.60 -39.67
C ASP A 205 11.19 -5.07 -39.31
N GLU A 206 11.40 -5.53 -38.08
CA GLU A 206 12.68 -6.03 -37.55
C GLU A 206 12.91 -7.54 -37.82
N THR A 207 11.90 -8.23 -38.37
CA THR A 207 11.95 -9.66 -38.75
C THR A 207 12.10 -9.86 -40.25
#